data_AF-A0A7S0Z7D2-F1
#
_entry.id   AF-A0A7S0Z7D2-F1
#
_cell.length_a   1.000
_cell.length_b   1.000
_cell.length_c   1.000
_cell.angle_alpha   90.00
_cell.angle_beta   90.00
_cell.angle_gamma   90.00
#
_symmetry.space_group_name_H-M   'P 1'
#
loop_
_entity.id
_entity.type
_entity.pdbx_description
1 polymer ?
#
loop_
_entity_poly.entity_id
_entity_poly.type
_entity_poly.pdbx_seq_one_letter_code
_entity_poly.pdbx_strand_id
1 'polypeptide(L)'
;DSLLTKYRPDLQKLPTTNGDHCTGDGIKMAMAIGAGTIDMESVQVHPTGLVNPSEPDAKVKFLAAEALRGVGGILLDADGNRFADELGRRDYVSGEMNRNKGPFRLILNGKASKEIEWHCKHYVGRGIMKRFSSGAEIAKDMGIS
;
A
#
# COMPACT_ATOMS: atom_id res chain seq x y z
N ASP A 1 11.95 14.21 -18.88
CA ASP A 1 11.07 13.06 -19.19
C ASP A 1 11.03 12.04 -18.07
N SER A 2 9.84 11.55 -17.72
CA SER A 2 9.65 10.53 -16.69
C SER A 2 9.82 9.13 -17.28
N LEU A 3 10.67 8.31 -16.64
CA LEU A 3 10.84 6.91 -17.04
C LEU A 3 9.55 6.11 -16.83
N LEU A 4 8.82 6.40 -15.75
CA LEU A 4 7.52 5.76 -15.51
C LEU A 4 6.52 6.11 -16.63
N THR A 5 6.48 7.37 -17.08
CA THR A 5 5.65 7.79 -18.21
C THR A 5 6.00 7.06 -19.49
N LYS A 6 7.30 6.83 -19.72
CA LYS A 6 7.79 6.15 -20.93
C LYS A 6 7.46 4.65 -20.94
N TYR A 7 7.68 3.95 -19.83
CA TYR A 7 7.62 2.48 -19.80
C TYR A 7 6.32 1.91 -19.20
N ARG A 8 5.67 2.64 -18.28
CA ARG A 8 4.42 2.23 -17.61
C ARG A 8 3.47 3.41 -17.40
N PRO A 9 3.00 4.06 -18.48
CA PRO A 9 2.11 5.21 -18.39
C PRO A 9 0.82 4.91 -17.63
N ASP A 10 0.37 3.66 -17.63
CA ASP A 10 -0.80 3.16 -16.90
C ASP A 10 -0.70 3.35 -15.37
N LEU A 11 0.52 3.39 -14.83
CA LEU A 11 0.78 3.52 -13.39
C LEU A 11 0.89 4.97 -12.91
N GLN A 12 0.98 5.97 -13.81
CA GLN A 12 1.15 7.38 -13.41
C GLN A 12 0.00 7.93 -12.56
N LYS A 13 -1.19 7.34 -12.67
CA LYS A 13 -2.36 7.73 -11.89
C LYS A 13 -2.28 7.29 -10.42
N LEU A 14 -1.43 6.32 -10.11
CA LEU A 14 -1.27 5.82 -8.76
C LEU A 14 -0.39 6.74 -7.92
N PRO A 15 -0.66 6.87 -6.61
CA PRO A 15 0.28 7.53 -5.71
C PRO A 15 1.55 6.68 -5.54
N THR A 16 2.63 7.32 -5.10
CA THR A 16 3.93 6.69 -4.87
C THR A 16 4.23 6.52 -3.38
N THR A 17 5.08 5.58 -3.02
CA THR A 17 5.66 5.47 -1.67
C THR A 17 7.11 5.94 -1.62
N ASN A 18 7.65 6.39 -2.76
CA ASN A 18 8.99 6.93 -2.87
C ASN A 18 9.00 8.43 -2.56
N GLY A 19 10.14 8.94 -2.09
CA GLY A 19 10.34 10.38 -1.96
C GLY A 19 10.54 11.06 -3.31
N ASP A 20 10.41 12.39 -3.33
CA ASP A 20 10.45 13.21 -4.55
C ASP A 20 11.79 13.14 -5.31
N HIS A 21 12.85 12.65 -4.66
CA HIS A 21 14.18 12.46 -5.24
C HIS A 21 14.32 11.17 -6.07
N CYS A 22 13.31 10.28 -6.07
CA CYS A 22 13.35 9.03 -6.84
C CYS A 22 12.92 9.24 -8.30
N THR A 23 13.69 10.01 -9.05
CA THR A 23 13.38 10.51 -10.41
C THR A 23 14.02 9.69 -11.54
N GLY A 24 14.89 8.74 -11.22
CA GLY A 24 15.59 7.88 -12.18
C GLY A 24 16.80 8.52 -12.85
N ASP A 25 17.38 9.58 -12.27
CA ASP A 25 18.42 10.37 -12.92
C ASP A 25 19.69 9.55 -13.24
N GLY A 26 20.09 8.63 -12.35
CA GLY A 26 21.22 7.73 -12.64
C GLY A 26 21.00 6.84 -13.87
N ILE A 27 19.77 6.31 -14.05
CA ILE A 27 19.42 5.52 -15.24
C ILE A 27 19.49 6.39 -16.50
N LYS A 28 18.94 7.61 -16.45
CA LYS A 28 18.98 8.55 -17.58
C LYS A 28 20.41 8.92 -17.96
N MET A 29 21.28 9.16 -16.97
CA MET A 29 22.70 9.45 -17.21
C MET A 29 23.41 8.30 -17.92
N ALA A 30 23.16 7.05 -17.49
CA ALA A 30 23.75 5.87 -18.14
C ALA A 30 23.25 5.71 -19.59
N MET A 31 21.95 5.87 -19.83
CA MET A 31 21.37 5.84 -21.18
C MET A 31 21.96 6.92 -22.09
N ALA A 32 22.23 8.11 -21.56
CA ALA A 32 22.81 9.22 -22.32
C ALA A 32 24.24 8.93 -22.84
N ILE A 33 24.98 8.04 -22.18
CA ILE A 33 26.31 7.58 -22.62
C ILE A 33 26.26 6.24 -23.39
N GLY A 34 25.06 5.81 -23.81
CA GLY A 34 24.87 4.62 -24.65
C GLY A 34 24.69 3.31 -23.88
N ALA A 35 24.50 3.32 -22.56
CA ALA A 35 24.20 2.10 -21.82
C ALA A 35 22.81 1.55 -22.19
N GLY A 36 22.72 0.22 -22.33
CA GLY A 36 21.45 -0.48 -22.49
C GLY A 36 20.67 -0.62 -21.17
N THR A 37 19.36 -0.84 -21.28
CA THR A 37 18.47 -1.13 -20.14
C THR A 37 17.67 -2.39 -20.41
N ILE A 38 17.31 -3.13 -19.37
CA ILE A 38 16.45 -4.31 -19.43
C ILE A 38 15.34 -4.19 -18.37
N ASP A 39 14.18 -4.79 -18.64
CA ASP A 39 13.02 -4.88 -17.73
C ASP A 39 12.48 -3.54 -17.20
N MET A 40 12.61 -2.46 -17.97
CA MET A 40 12.17 -1.11 -17.56
C MET A 40 10.63 -1.01 -17.37
N GLU A 41 9.89 -1.92 -17.98
CA GLU A 41 8.44 -2.10 -17.84
C GLU A 41 8.04 -2.84 -16.55
N SER A 42 8.98 -3.52 -15.89
CA SER A 42 8.77 -4.30 -14.67
C SER A 42 8.70 -3.40 -13.44
N VAL A 43 7.64 -2.61 -13.36
CA VAL A 43 7.36 -1.71 -12.23
C VAL A 43 6.39 -2.37 -11.25
N GLN A 44 6.83 -2.48 -9.99
CA GLN A 44 6.03 -3.07 -8.91
C GLN A 44 5.14 -2.01 -8.23
N VAL A 45 3.87 -2.34 -8.07
CA VAL A 45 2.93 -1.60 -7.22
C VAL A 45 2.86 -2.30 -5.87
N HIS A 46 3.00 -1.55 -4.78
CA HIS A 46 2.82 -2.09 -3.44
C HIS A 46 1.35 -1.99 -3.01
N PRO A 47 0.72 -3.07 -2.53
CA PRO A 47 -0.73 -3.06 -2.24
C PRO A 47 -1.11 -2.19 -1.04
N THR A 48 -0.23 -2.06 -0.06
CA THR A 48 -0.52 -1.38 1.22
C THR A 48 0.16 -0.03 1.35
N GLY A 49 -0.14 0.90 0.45
CA GLY A 49 0.11 2.34 0.67
C GLY A 49 -0.98 2.94 1.56
N LEU A 50 -0.67 3.31 2.79
CA LEU A 50 -1.65 3.80 3.75
C LEU A 50 -2.15 5.19 3.37
N VAL A 51 -3.47 5.33 3.30
CA VAL A 51 -4.16 6.60 3.08
C VAL A 51 -4.29 7.31 4.42
N ASN A 52 -3.73 8.51 4.53
CA ASN A 52 -3.97 9.38 5.67
C ASN A 52 -5.37 10.01 5.54
N PRO A 53 -6.30 9.80 6.50
CA PRO A 53 -7.62 10.41 6.44
C PRO A 53 -7.61 11.96 6.40
N SER A 54 -6.58 12.62 6.92
CA SER A 54 -6.46 14.08 6.82
C SER A 54 -6.01 14.56 5.44
N GLU A 55 -5.41 13.67 4.65
CA GLU A 55 -4.84 13.98 3.33
C GLU A 55 -5.07 12.80 2.35
N PRO A 56 -6.35 12.47 2.05
CA PRO A 56 -6.69 11.28 1.30
C PRO A 56 -6.13 11.28 -0.13
N ASP A 57 -5.95 12.47 -0.71
CA ASP A 57 -5.47 12.65 -2.09
C ASP A 57 -3.95 12.87 -2.20
N ALA A 58 -3.22 12.79 -1.08
CA ALA A 58 -1.76 12.94 -1.09
C ALA A 58 -1.10 12.01 -2.12
N LYS A 59 -0.23 12.55 -2.98
CA LYS A 59 0.46 11.77 -4.03
C LYS A 59 1.52 10.84 -3.48
N VAL A 60 2.03 11.13 -2.29
CA VAL A 60 2.96 10.27 -1.55
C VAL A 60 2.22 9.59 -0.41
N LYS A 61 2.28 8.25 -0.32
CA LYS A 61 1.67 7.46 0.74
C LYS A 61 2.73 6.83 1.64
N PHE A 62 2.40 6.69 2.92
CA PHE A 62 3.21 5.91 3.83
C PHE A 62 3.06 4.43 3.52
N LEU A 63 4.18 3.76 3.29
CA LEU A 63 4.20 2.32 3.08
C LEU A 63 3.87 1.58 4.38
N ALA A 64 2.79 0.79 4.38
CA ALA A 64 2.57 -0.19 5.44
C ALA A 64 3.51 -1.38 5.22
N ALA A 65 4.25 -1.75 6.26
CA ALA A 65 5.15 -2.89 6.21
C ALA A 65 4.37 -4.17 5.87
N GLU A 66 4.89 -4.96 4.93
CA GLU A 66 4.36 -6.28 4.58
C GLU A 66 4.29 -7.22 5.79
N ALA A 67 5.17 -7.00 6.78
CA ALA A 67 5.14 -7.68 8.07
C ALA A 67 3.80 -7.58 8.80
N LEU A 68 3.00 -6.52 8.61
CA LEU A 68 1.66 -6.42 9.17
C LEU A 68 0.75 -7.57 8.67
N ARG A 69 0.81 -7.90 7.38
CA ARG A 69 0.12 -9.07 6.81
C ARG A 69 0.75 -10.35 7.33
N GLY A 70 2.08 -10.41 7.38
CA GLY A 70 2.87 -11.53 7.88
C GLY A 70 2.52 -12.00 9.30
N VAL A 71 2.23 -11.07 10.22
CA VAL A 71 1.84 -11.41 11.61
C VAL A 71 0.37 -11.80 11.77
N GLY A 72 -0.37 -11.94 10.67
CA GLY A 72 -1.78 -12.32 10.66
C GLY A 72 -2.75 -11.16 10.47
N GLY A 73 -2.31 -10.07 9.84
CA GLY A 73 -3.18 -8.99 9.39
C GLY A 73 -4.03 -9.42 8.20
N ILE A 74 -5.33 -9.12 8.24
CA ILE A 74 -6.27 -9.44 7.17
C ILE A 74 -6.62 -8.22 6.33
N LEU A 75 -6.91 -8.43 5.05
CA LEU A 75 -7.37 -7.39 4.14
C LEU A 75 -8.89 -7.50 3.94
N LEU A 76 -9.60 -6.41 4.22
CA LEU A 76 -11.04 -6.31 4.01
C LEU A 76 -11.35 -5.29 2.91
N ASP A 77 -12.39 -5.59 2.12
CA ASP A 77 -13.00 -4.66 1.17
C ASP A 77 -13.98 -3.71 1.87
N ALA A 78 -14.69 -2.90 1.07
CA ALA A 78 -15.67 -1.93 1.55
C ALA A 78 -16.83 -2.56 2.34
N ASP A 79 -17.16 -3.82 2.03
CA ASP A 79 -18.31 -4.52 2.58
C ASP A 79 -17.90 -5.42 3.76
N GLY A 80 -16.62 -5.40 4.16
CA GLY A 80 -16.09 -6.16 5.29
C GLY A 80 -15.67 -7.59 4.94
N ASN A 81 -15.59 -7.93 3.66
CA ASN A 81 -15.22 -9.28 3.22
C ASN A 81 -13.71 -9.37 2.97
N ARG A 82 -13.14 -10.54 3.26
CA ARG A 82 -11.78 -10.88 2.79
C ARG A 82 -11.82 -11.12 1.30
N PHE A 83 -10.89 -10.51 0.58
CA PHE A 83 -10.88 -10.53 -0.90
C PHE A 83 -9.59 -11.08 -1.51
N ALA A 84 -8.57 -11.39 -0.70
CA ALA A 84 -7.29 -11.89 -1.19
C ALA A 84 -6.61 -12.79 -0.15
N ASP A 85 -5.70 -13.65 -0.62
CA ASP A 85 -4.65 -14.22 0.23
C ASP A 85 -3.63 -13.11 0.57
N GLU A 86 -3.56 -12.73 1.84
CA GLU A 86 -2.73 -11.62 2.30
C GLU A 86 -1.22 -11.88 2.18
N LEU A 87 -0.79 -13.13 2.01
CA LEU A 87 0.62 -13.48 1.79
C LEU A 87 0.96 -13.70 0.30
N GLY A 88 -0.03 -13.51 -0.58
CA GLY A 88 0.18 -13.54 -2.01
C GLY A 88 1.17 -12.47 -2.49
N ARG A 89 1.73 -12.67 -3.68
CA ARG A 89 2.65 -11.72 -4.30
C ARG A 89 1.98 -10.35 -4.48
N ARG A 90 2.79 -9.28 -4.51
CA ARG A 90 2.30 -7.90 -4.59
C ARG A 90 1.46 -7.60 -5.83
N ASP A 91 1.80 -8.21 -6.96
CA ASP A 91 1.03 -8.13 -8.22
C ASP A 91 -0.36 -8.77 -8.07
N TYR A 92 -0.42 -9.95 -7.44
CA TYR A 92 -1.69 -10.62 -7.12
C TYR A 92 -2.54 -9.77 -6.18
N VAL A 93 -2.03 -9.36 -5.02
CA VAL A 93 -2.82 -8.61 -4.03
C VAL A 93 -3.30 -7.27 -4.61
N SER A 94 -2.43 -6.54 -5.34
CA SER A 94 -2.84 -5.30 -6.02
C SER A 94 -3.87 -5.55 -7.12
N GLY A 95 -3.76 -6.68 -7.82
CA GLY A 95 -4.75 -7.13 -8.81
C GLY A 95 -6.12 -7.42 -8.18
N GLU A 96 -6.14 -8.09 -7.02
CA GLU A 96 -7.38 -8.34 -6.27
C GLU A 96 -7.98 -7.04 -5.73
N MET A 97 -7.17 -6.08 -5.30
CA MET A 97 -7.67 -4.75 -4.94
C MET A 97 -8.34 -4.05 -6.14
N ASN A 98 -7.82 -4.20 -7.35
CA ASN A 98 -8.46 -3.62 -8.54
C ASN A 98 -9.77 -4.32 -8.94
N ARG A 99 -9.95 -5.59 -8.54
CA ARG A 99 -11.17 -6.36 -8.80
C ARG A 99 -12.26 -6.17 -7.75
N ASN A 100 -11.91 -5.63 -6.58
CA ASN A 100 -12.80 -5.47 -5.45
C ASN A 100 -13.07 -3.99 -5.15
N LYS A 101 -14.01 -3.73 -4.25
CA LYS A 101 -14.48 -2.38 -3.94
C LYS A 101 -13.77 -1.84 -2.70
N GLY A 102 -13.10 -0.70 -2.86
CA GLY A 102 -12.59 0.08 -1.73
C GLY A 102 -13.68 0.92 -1.04
N PRO A 103 -13.41 1.47 0.16
CA PRO A 103 -12.10 1.57 0.79
C PRO A 103 -11.62 0.26 1.41
N PHE A 104 -10.35 -0.08 1.18
CA PHE A 104 -9.73 -1.27 1.77
C PHE A 104 -9.24 -1.00 3.19
N ARG A 105 -9.22 -2.06 4.01
CA ARG A 105 -8.74 -2.02 5.39
C ARG A 105 -7.78 -3.17 5.67
N LEU A 106 -6.66 -2.86 6.32
CA LEU A 106 -5.76 -3.84 6.90
C LEU A 106 -6.03 -3.90 8.40
N ILE A 107 -6.53 -5.05 8.86
CA ILE A 107 -6.99 -5.24 10.25
C ILE A 107 -6.06 -6.21 10.97
N LEU A 108 -5.66 -5.85 12.19
CA LEU A 108 -4.87 -6.69 13.09
C LEU A 108 -5.70 -7.04 14.32
N ASN A 109 -5.69 -8.32 14.70
CA ASN A 109 -6.23 -8.72 16.00
C ASN A 109 -5.27 -8.36 17.14
N GLY A 110 -5.72 -8.57 18.39
CA GLY A 110 -4.93 -8.25 19.58
C GLY A 110 -3.57 -8.96 19.64
N LYS A 111 -3.47 -10.21 19.17
CA LYS A 111 -2.22 -10.98 19.14
C LYS A 111 -1.24 -10.41 18.10
N ALA A 112 -1.68 -10.30 16.85
CA ALA A 112 -0.87 -9.78 15.74
C ALA A 112 -0.37 -8.35 16.01
N SER A 113 -1.24 -7.49 16.56
CA SER A 113 -0.86 -6.10 16.89
C SER A 113 0.21 -5.99 17.97
N LYS A 114 0.32 -6.98 18.87
CA LYS A 114 1.37 -7.06 19.90
C LYS A 114 2.69 -7.57 19.34
N GLU A 115 2.65 -8.54 18.42
CA GLU A 115 3.86 -9.07 17.77
C GLU A 115 4.62 -7.99 16.98
N ILE A 116 3.89 -6.99 16.46
CA ILE A 116 4.45 -5.89 15.68
C ILE A 116 4.20 -4.51 16.32
N GLU A 117 4.20 -4.45 17.65
CA GLU A 117 3.72 -3.30 18.43
C GLU A 117 4.39 -1.97 18.05
N TRP A 118 5.69 -1.96 17.76
CA TRP A 118 6.40 -0.73 17.36
C TRP A 118 5.81 -0.13 16.08
N HIS A 119 5.51 -0.95 15.07
CA HIS A 119 4.90 -0.48 13.83
C HIS A 119 3.49 0.06 14.10
N CYS A 120 2.70 -0.66 14.92
CA CYS A 120 1.38 -0.20 15.32
C CYS A 120 1.45 1.17 16.02
N LYS A 121 2.37 1.35 16.99
CA LYS A 121 2.59 2.63 17.68
C LYS A 121 3.00 3.74 16.69
N HIS A 122 3.89 3.42 15.75
CA HIS A 122 4.34 4.36 14.72
C HIS A 122 3.18 4.83 13.82
N TYR A 123 2.36 3.90 13.34
CA TYR A 123 1.23 4.23 12.47
C TYR A 123 0.10 4.94 13.23
N VAL A 124 -0.15 4.59 14.50
CA VAL A 124 -1.09 5.33 15.35
C VAL A 124 -0.61 6.77 15.59
N GLY A 125 0.67 6.95 15.91
CA GLY A 125 1.26 8.29 16.12
C GLY A 125 1.21 9.20 14.88
N ARG A 126 1.11 8.60 13.68
CA ARG A 126 0.92 9.32 12.41
C ARG A 126 -0.54 9.53 12.01
N GLY A 127 -1.50 9.05 12.79
CA GLY A 127 -2.93 9.16 12.47
C GLY A 127 -3.41 8.24 11.34
N ILE A 128 -2.60 7.26 10.92
CA ILE A 128 -2.90 6.35 9.79
C ILE A 128 -3.27 4.94 10.26
N MET A 129 -3.45 4.75 11.57
CA MET A 129 -3.98 3.54 12.19
C MET A 129 -4.82 3.92 13.42
N LYS A 130 -5.95 3.22 13.62
CA LYS A 130 -6.83 3.37 14.78
C LYS A 130 -6.81 2.09 15.61
N ARG A 131 -7.12 2.22 16.90
CA ARG A 131 -7.39 1.08 17.80
C ARG A 131 -8.86 1.08 18.16
N PHE A 132 -9.43 -0.12 18.23
CA PHE A 132 -10.81 -0.37 18.61
C PHE A 132 -10.83 -1.41 19.73
N SER A 133 -11.87 -1.37 20.56
CA SER A 133 -12.03 -2.30 21.67
C SER A 133 -12.59 -3.65 21.21
N SER A 134 -13.30 -3.68 20.08
CA SER A 134 -13.98 -4.87 19.56
C SER A 134 -14.15 -4.84 18.04
N GLY A 135 -14.42 -6.00 17.44
CA GLY A 135 -14.79 -6.10 16.03
C GLY A 135 -16.09 -5.36 15.69
N ALA A 136 -17.04 -5.27 16.64
CA ALA A 136 -18.29 -4.54 16.46
C ALA A 136 -18.07 -3.03 16.28
N GLU A 137 -17.10 -2.45 17.00
CA GLU A 137 -16.71 -1.05 16.79
C GLU A 137 -16.05 -0.83 15.43
N ILE A 138 -15.26 -1.81 14.95
CA ILE A 138 -14.67 -1.75 13.61
C ILE A 138 -15.76 -1.78 12.54
N ALA A 139 -16.71 -2.71 12.65
CA ALA A 139 -17.85 -2.81 11.73
C ALA A 139 -18.65 -1.50 11.71
N LYS A 140 -18.90 -0.91 12.88
CA LYS A 140 -19.57 0.40 13.01
C LYS A 140 -18.78 1.54 12.36
N ASP A 141 -17.44 1.63 12.52
CA ASP A 141 -16.60 2.63 11.86
C ASP A 141 -16.56 2.45 10.34
N MET A 142 -16.67 1.19 9.88
CA MET A 142 -16.78 0.85 8.46
C MET A 142 -18.17 1.10 7.88
N GLY A 143 -19.20 1.29 8.71
CA GLY A 143 -20.59 1.45 8.26
C GLY A 143 -21.24 0.15 7.81
N ILE A 144 -20.77 -0.99 8.31
CA ILE A 144 -21.29 -2.34 8.02
C ILE A 144 -21.90 -2.96 9.27
N SER A 145 -22.85 -3.88 9.09
CA SER A 145 -23.63 -4.53 10.16
C SER A 145 -23.12 -5.93 10.51
#